data_AF-A0A0R2SE15-F1
#
_entry.id   AF-A0A0R2SE15-F1
#
_cell.length_a   1.000
_cell.length_b   1.000
_cell.length_c   1.000
_cell.angle_alpha   90.00
_cell.angle_beta   90.00
_cell.angle_gamma   90.00
#
_symmetry.space_group_name_H-M   'P 1'
#
loop_
_entity.id
_entity.type
_entity.pdbx_description
1 polymer ?
#
loop_
_entity_poly.entity_id
_entity_poly.type
_entity_poly.pdbx_seq_one_letter_code
_entity_poly.pdbx_strand_id
1 'polypeptide(L)'
;MNVLRPIRIGVLAGLSLLIVSCGSPKFSLGTDTQGAVIAVRKPVQQQLSIQSIQVESSGTWTSPAFQVKYAERNEVVLGTKGESALRVTVPGTKDATAAQVTFRTAPGKPLKTKLVKAK
;
A
#
# COMPACT_ATOMS: atom_id res chain seq x y z
N MET A 1 15.84 -44.50 51.22
CA MET A 1 16.78 -44.20 50.12
C MET A 1 16.11 -43.21 49.19
N ASN A 2 16.70 -42.02 49.06
CA ASN A 2 16.31 -40.96 48.13
C ASN A 2 16.46 -41.41 46.68
N VAL A 3 15.45 -41.17 45.83
CA VAL A 3 15.70 -40.75 44.44
C VAL A 3 14.55 -39.84 43.96
N LEU A 4 14.78 -38.52 44.00
CA LEU A 4 14.11 -37.56 43.12
C LEU A 4 14.60 -37.77 41.68
N ARG A 5 13.70 -37.60 40.68
CA ARG A 5 13.92 -36.98 39.34
C ARG A 5 12.81 -37.40 38.34
N PRO A 6 12.57 -36.65 37.25
CA PRO A 6 12.14 -35.26 37.18
C PRO A 6 10.92 -35.08 36.26
N ILE A 7 10.09 -34.08 36.56
CA ILE A 7 8.99 -33.62 35.68
C ILE A 7 9.62 -33.09 34.38
N ARG A 8 9.35 -33.76 33.25
CA ARG A 8 9.67 -33.23 31.92
C ARG A 8 8.52 -32.32 31.48
N ILE A 9 8.63 -31.05 31.84
CA ILE A 9 7.89 -29.96 31.19
C ILE A 9 8.41 -29.90 29.75
N GLY A 10 7.68 -30.52 28.83
CA GLY A 10 7.86 -30.31 27.40
C GLY A 10 7.31 -28.95 27.04
N VAL A 11 8.11 -27.90 27.28
CA VAL A 11 7.91 -26.59 26.66
C VAL A 11 7.97 -26.81 25.16
N LEU A 12 6.82 -26.86 24.49
CA LEU A 12 6.74 -26.61 23.06
C LEU A 12 7.12 -25.15 22.84
N ALA A 13 8.43 -24.91 22.83
CA ALA A 13 9.01 -23.69 22.34
C ALA A 13 8.76 -23.63 20.83
N GLY A 14 8.22 -22.51 20.38
CA GLY A 14 8.53 -22.03 19.05
C GLY A 14 7.78 -22.70 17.91
N LEU A 15 6.44 -22.75 17.98
CA LEU A 15 5.67 -22.45 16.78
C LEU A 15 5.61 -20.92 16.63
N SER A 16 6.79 -20.31 16.45
CA SER A 16 6.90 -19.01 15.80
C SER A 16 6.50 -19.25 14.35
N LEU A 17 5.20 -19.44 14.11
CA LEU A 17 4.63 -19.31 12.79
C LEU A 17 5.18 -18.01 12.25
N LEU A 18 5.94 -18.14 11.17
CA LEU A 18 6.39 -17.03 10.37
C LEU A 18 5.21 -16.10 10.25
N ILE A 19 5.29 -14.97 10.94
CA ILE A 19 4.63 -13.77 10.50
C ILE A 19 5.35 -13.50 9.19
N VAL A 20 4.85 -14.12 8.10
CA VAL A 20 5.02 -13.58 6.76
C VAL A 20 4.52 -12.17 6.96
N SER A 21 5.47 -11.26 7.14
CA SER A 21 5.21 -9.85 7.28
C SER A 21 4.51 -9.46 5.99
N CYS A 22 3.19 -9.53 6.03
CA CYS A 22 2.32 -9.06 4.99
C CYS A 22 2.41 -7.54 5.12
N GLY A 23 3.51 -7.00 4.59
CA GLY A 23 3.85 -5.59 4.74
C GLY A 23 2.68 -4.73 4.26
N SER A 24 2.46 -3.59 4.88
CA SER A 24 1.44 -2.68 4.36
C SER A 24 1.92 -2.03 3.05
N PRO A 25 1.01 -1.68 2.14
CA PRO A 25 1.35 -0.82 1.01
C PRO A 25 1.97 0.48 1.50
N LYS A 26 3.05 0.90 0.86
CA LYS A 26 3.76 2.16 1.10
C LYS A 26 3.39 3.15 0.01
N PHE A 27 3.17 4.39 0.43
CA PHE A 27 2.80 5.48 -0.46
C PHE A 27 3.78 6.63 -0.19
N SER A 28 4.27 7.25 -1.26
CA SER A 28 5.13 8.44 -1.16
C SER A 28 4.76 9.46 -2.22
N LEU A 29 4.83 10.72 -1.84
CA LEU A 29 4.67 11.87 -2.72
C LEU A 29 6.05 12.49 -2.97
N GLY A 30 6.39 12.68 -4.23
CA GLY A 30 7.56 13.43 -4.67
C GLY A 30 7.20 14.29 -5.88
N THR A 31 8.20 14.79 -6.58
CA THR A 31 8.03 15.64 -7.75
C THR A 31 9.02 15.22 -8.85
N ASP A 32 8.65 15.49 -10.10
CA ASP A 32 9.52 15.37 -11.27
C ASP A 32 9.42 16.60 -12.18
N THR A 33 10.01 16.51 -13.38
CA THR A 33 10.01 17.59 -14.37
C THR A 33 8.61 17.94 -14.88
N GLN A 34 7.63 17.02 -14.76
CA GLN A 34 6.27 17.16 -15.25
C GLN A 34 5.28 17.58 -14.14
N GLY A 35 5.49 17.18 -12.88
CA GLY A 35 4.61 17.56 -11.77
C GLY A 35 4.79 16.71 -10.51
N ALA A 36 3.72 16.52 -9.73
CA ALA A 36 3.74 15.64 -8.58
C ALA A 36 3.80 14.17 -9.02
N VAL A 37 4.55 13.36 -8.28
CA VAL A 37 4.66 11.91 -8.50
C VAL A 37 4.21 11.16 -7.26
N ILE A 38 3.14 10.38 -7.40
CA ILE A 38 2.68 9.46 -6.37
C ILE A 38 3.27 8.09 -6.70
N ALA A 39 4.17 7.62 -5.83
CA ALA A 39 4.66 6.25 -5.91
C ALA A 39 3.92 5.38 -4.89
N VAL A 40 3.34 4.30 -5.37
CA VAL A 40 2.69 3.27 -4.58
C VAL A 40 3.52 2.01 -4.67
N ARG A 41 3.84 1.40 -3.53
CA ARG A 41 4.55 0.12 -3.46
C ARG A 41 3.74 -0.83 -2.60
N LYS A 42 3.58 -2.08 -3.04
CA LYS A 42 2.91 -3.12 -2.28
C LYS A 42 3.82 -4.34 -2.12
N PRO A 43 3.59 -5.20 -1.13
CA PRO A 43 4.21 -6.52 -1.11
C PRO A 43 3.85 -7.31 -2.38
N VAL A 44 4.80 -8.11 -2.88
CA VAL A 44 4.62 -8.91 -4.10
C VAL A 44 3.41 -9.83 -4.01
N GLN A 45 3.23 -10.48 -2.86
CA GLN A 45 2.15 -11.45 -2.60
C GLN A 45 0.78 -10.80 -2.33
N GLN A 46 0.68 -9.47 -2.26
CA GLN A 46 -0.56 -8.76 -1.98
C GLN A 46 -1.18 -8.23 -3.28
N GLN A 47 -2.51 -8.21 -3.39
CA GLN A 47 -3.18 -7.38 -4.39
C GLN A 47 -3.33 -5.94 -3.85
N LEU A 48 -3.38 -4.96 -4.75
CA LEU A 48 -3.78 -3.60 -4.40
C LEU A 48 -4.62 -3.04 -5.53
N SER A 49 -5.80 -2.54 -5.22
CA SER A 49 -6.60 -1.80 -6.18
C SER A 49 -6.73 -0.35 -5.73
N ILE A 50 -6.36 0.58 -6.60
CA ILE A 50 -6.39 2.02 -6.37
C ILE A 50 -7.58 2.59 -7.12
N GLN A 51 -8.49 3.21 -6.39
CA GLN A 51 -9.74 3.75 -6.91
C GLN A 51 -9.60 5.24 -7.25
N SER A 52 -8.91 6.00 -6.41
CA SER A 52 -8.69 7.42 -6.64
C SER A 52 -7.40 7.90 -6.00
N ILE A 53 -6.80 8.91 -6.63
CA ILE A 53 -5.68 9.68 -6.14
C ILE A 53 -6.12 11.13 -6.31
N GLN A 54 -5.97 11.91 -5.26
CA GLN A 54 -6.16 13.36 -5.27
C GLN A 54 -4.86 13.99 -4.80
N VAL A 55 -4.45 15.08 -5.42
CA VAL A 55 -3.24 15.82 -5.10
C VAL A 55 -3.62 17.23 -4.73
N GLU A 56 -3.19 17.67 -3.55
CA GLU A 56 -3.31 19.03 -3.11
C GLU A 56 -2.12 19.83 -3.63
N SER A 57 -2.39 20.91 -4.35
CA SER A 57 -1.41 21.87 -4.84
C SER A 57 -2.01 23.27 -4.65
N SER A 58 -1.28 24.18 -4.02
CA SER A 58 -1.74 25.55 -3.77
C SER A 58 -3.15 25.65 -3.15
N GLY A 59 -3.47 24.75 -2.20
CA GLY A 59 -4.78 24.69 -1.53
C GLY A 59 -5.93 24.12 -2.37
N THR A 60 -5.65 23.63 -3.59
CA THR A 60 -6.64 23.01 -4.48
C THR A 60 -6.38 21.52 -4.61
N TRP A 61 -7.43 20.70 -4.45
CA TRP A 61 -7.37 19.26 -4.67
C TRP A 61 -7.69 18.91 -6.12
N THR A 62 -6.74 18.31 -6.81
CA THR A 62 -6.85 17.86 -8.21
C THR A 62 -6.83 16.34 -8.27
N SER A 63 -7.69 15.75 -9.10
CA SER A 63 -7.68 14.30 -9.33
C SER A 63 -7.06 14.03 -10.70
N PRO A 64 -5.87 13.42 -10.80
CA PRO A 64 -5.37 12.95 -12.09
C PRO A 64 -6.36 11.98 -12.75
N ALA A 65 -6.47 12.07 -14.07
CA ALA A 65 -7.14 11.05 -14.85
C ALA A 65 -6.25 9.80 -14.90
N PHE A 66 -6.51 8.83 -14.03
CA PHE A 66 -5.97 7.49 -14.16
C PHE A 66 -7.12 6.51 -13.94
N GLN A 67 -7.73 6.08 -15.04
CA GLN A 67 -8.76 5.04 -15.04
C GLN A 67 -8.25 3.91 -15.91
N VAL A 68 -7.93 2.79 -15.28
CA VAL A 68 -7.89 1.50 -15.97
C VAL A 68 -9.18 0.79 -15.55
N LYS A 69 -9.93 0.24 -16.50
CA LYS A 69 -11.10 -0.57 -16.16
C LYS A 69 -10.62 -1.95 -15.71
N TYR A 70 -10.79 -2.28 -14.45
CA TYR A 70 -10.62 -3.65 -13.95
C TYR A 70 -11.98 -4.25 -13.60
N ALA A 71 -12.35 -5.36 -14.24
CA ALA A 71 -13.65 -6.01 -14.03
C ALA A 71 -14.82 -5.01 -14.05
N GLU A 72 -14.84 -4.15 -15.08
CA GLU A 72 -15.82 -3.07 -15.29
C GLU A 72 -15.84 -1.95 -14.24
N ARG A 73 -14.91 -1.97 -13.27
CA ARG A 73 -14.71 -0.89 -12.30
C ARG A 73 -13.59 0.04 -12.74
N ASN A 74 -13.77 1.34 -12.53
CA ASN A 74 -12.74 2.34 -12.78
C ASN A 74 -11.68 2.30 -11.64
N GLU A 75 -10.72 1.38 -11.72
CA GLU A 75 -9.69 1.17 -10.69
C GLU A 75 -8.39 0.57 -11.27
N VAL A 76 -7.23 1.02 -10.80
CA VAL A 76 -5.93 0.42 -11.16
C VAL A 76 -5.61 -0.72 -10.22
N VAL A 77 -5.46 -1.93 -10.76
CA VAL A 77 -5.13 -3.13 -9.98
C VAL A 77 -3.68 -3.52 -10.18
N LEU A 78 -2.93 -3.52 -9.08
CA LEU A 78 -1.62 -4.16 -8.98
C LEU A 78 -1.84 -5.60 -8.49
N GLY A 79 -1.59 -6.57 -9.37
CA GLY A 79 -1.79 -8.00 -9.11
C GLY A 79 -0.69 -8.64 -8.27
N THR A 80 -0.81 -9.93 -7.96
CA THR A 80 0.17 -10.69 -7.15
C THR A 80 1.38 -11.20 -7.94
N LYS A 81 1.36 -11.10 -9.28
CA LYS A 81 2.47 -11.49 -10.16
C LYS A 81 3.29 -10.27 -10.56
N GLY A 82 4.49 -10.12 -9.98
CA GLY A 82 5.57 -9.24 -10.47
C GLY A 82 5.34 -7.72 -10.32
N GLU A 83 4.11 -7.24 -10.43
CA GLU A 83 3.76 -5.84 -10.28
C GLU A 83 3.71 -5.47 -8.80
N SER A 84 4.75 -4.78 -8.32
CA SER A 84 4.85 -4.36 -6.92
C SER A 84 4.78 -2.84 -6.75
N ALA A 85 4.75 -2.07 -7.84
CA ALA A 85 4.73 -0.62 -7.78
C ALA A 85 3.87 0.02 -8.88
N LEU A 86 3.28 1.17 -8.55
CA LEU A 86 2.67 2.12 -9.48
C LEU A 86 3.33 3.48 -9.30
N ARG A 87 3.57 4.19 -10.40
CA ARG A 87 3.90 5.61 -10.37
C ARG A 87 2.84 6.37 -11.16
N VAL A 88 2.25 7.38 -10.53
CA VAL A 88 1.27 8.27 -11.16
C VAL A 88 1.86 9.67 -11.14
N THR A 89 2.04 10.25 -12.32
CA THR A 89 2.46 11.65 -12.48
C THR A 89 1.22 12.51 -12.67
N VAL A 90 1.12 13.59 -11.90
CA VAL A 90 0.06 14.58 -11.99
C VAL A 90 0.69 15.86 -12.54
N PRO A 91 0.47 16.18 -13.82
CA PRO A 91 1.11 17.33 -14.43
C PRO A 91 0.60 18.64 -13.80
N GLY A 92 1.47 19.65 -13.73
CA GLY A 92 1.10 20.99 -13.26
C GLY A 92 0.94 21.15 -11.75
N THR A 93 1.29 20.14 -10.94
CA THR A 93 1.22 20.17 -9.47
C THR A 93 2.61 20.05 -8.82
N LYS A 94 3.60 20.82 -9.29
CA LYS A 94 4.98 20.75 -8.77
C LYS A 94 5.11 21.21 -7.31
N ASP A 95 4.18 22.03 -6.87
CA ASP A 95 4.02 22.57 -5.52
C ASP A 95 3.13 21.69 -4.64
N ALA A 96 2.89 20.42 -5.02
CA ALA A 96 2.01 19.54 -4.28
C ALA A 96 2.48 19.32 -2.83
N THR A 97 1.59 19.60 -1.88
CA THR A 97 1.85 19.49 -0.43
C THR A 97 1.38 18.16 0.13
N ALA A 98 0.33 17.59 -0.46
CA ALA A 98 -0.25 16.34 -0.03
C ALA A 98 -0.90 15.57 -1.19
N ALA A 99 -1.07 14.27 -0.98
CA ALA A 99 -1.84 13.39 -1.84
C ALA A 99 -2.70 12.46 -1.00
N GLN A 100 -3.95 12.28 -1.41
CA GLN A 100 -4.88 11.35 -0.81
C GLN A 100 -5.08 10.17 -1.76
N VAL A 101 -4.76 8.96 -1.29
CA VAL A 101 -4.88 7.74 -2.09
C VAL A 101 -5.95 6.85 -1.48
N THR A 102 -6.99 6.52 -2.26
CA THR A 102 -8.06 5.60 -1.86
C THR A 102 -7.86 4.26 -2.55
N PHE A 103 -7.77 3.19 -1.77
CA PHE A 103 -7.39 1.86 -2.23
C PHE A 103 -8.07 0.73 -1.44
N ARG A 104 -8.05 -0.48 -1.99
CA ARG A 104 -8.39 -1.75 -1.30
C ARG A 104 -7.22 -2.73 -1.43
N THR A 105 -7.01 -3.55 -0.41
CA THR A 105 -5.90 -4.52 -0.38
C THR A 105 -6.25 -5.87 -1.03
N ALA A 106 -7.51 -6.06 -1.43
CA ALA A 106 -7.97 -7.20 -2.23
C ALA A 106 -9.41 -6.92 -2.72
N PRO A 107 -9.92 -7.68 -3.72
CA PRO A 107 -11.33 -7.70 -4.06
C PRO A 107 -12.19 -8.01 -2.83
N GLY A 108 -13.30 -7.30 -2.67
CA GLY A 108 -14.20 -7.47 -1.52
C GLY A 108 -13.68 -6.92 -0.18
N LYS A 109 -12.45 -6.41 -0.09
CA LYS A 109 -11.96 -5.71 1.11
C LYS A 109 -12.49 -4.27 1.18
N PRO A 110 -12.65 -3.72 2.39
CA PRO A 110 -13.04 -2.32 2.57
C PRO A 110 -12.08 -1.35 1.89
N LEU A 111 -12.63 -0.24 1.41
CA LEU A 111 -11.82 0.90 0.95
C LEU A 111 -11.10 1.52 2.14
N LYS A 112 -9.86 1.93 1.89
CA LYS A 112 -9.00 2.66 2.82
C LYS A 112 -8.49 3.90 2.12
N THR A 113 -8.33 4.96 2.88
CA THR A 113 -7.78 6.21 2.36
C THR A 113 -6.54 6.59 3.15
N LYS A 114 -5.46 6.90 2.43
CA LYS A 114 -4.19 7.31 3.01
C LYS A 114 -3.84 8.71 2.55
N LEU A 115 -3.66 9.61 3.52
CA LEU A 115 -3.02 10.90 3.29
C LEU A 115 -1.49 10.71 3.30
N VAL A 116 -0.85 11.22 2.25
CA VAL A 116 0.58 11.20 2.00
C VAL A 116 1.02 12.64 1.90
N LYS A 117 1.97 13.07 2.74
CA LYS A 117 2.52 14.42 2.66
C LYS A 117 3.78 14.41 1.81
N ALA A 118 4.05 15.54 1.14
CA ALA A 118 5.35 15.76 0.51
C ALA A 118 6.45 15.70 1.58
N LYS A 119 7.63 15.22 1.19
CA LYS A 119 8.81 15.19 2.06
C LYS A 119 9.55 16.52 2.02
#